data_AF-A0A517M3G6-F1
#
_entry.id   AF-A0A517M3G6-F1
#
_cell.length_a   1.000
_cell.length_b   1.000
_cell.length_c   1.000
_cell.angle_alpha   90.00
_cell.angle_beta   90.00
_cell.angle_gamma   90.00
#
_symmetry.space_group_name_H-M   'P 1'
#
loop_
_entity.id
_entity.type
_entity.pdbx_description
1 polymer ?
#
loop_
_entity_poly.entity_id
_entity_poly.type
_entity_poly.pdbx_seq_one_letter_code
_entity_poly.pdbx_strand_id
1 'polypeptide(L)'
;MIDSFSIALALGPLAIYLMVIGYLQSASRPTVTTGAQDTIALAIGVGGFVLAGPLVLFFPTMAYGMLGWIVWMMLGAFFLLSLLLVILTMRPRMVIYGATADDVREPLLRAAQSIDPGARLEGQQIWFPAVGTAVRLEVFSPQDTPQVVPPLQTISPVFWRRLVQATRRELGHVENASRFRGVGLLLLALVILGFVGLQIAMQPQEIVSGFREWLRL
;
A
#
# COMPACT_ATOMS: atom_id res chain seq x y z
N MET A 1 30.75 -4.36 -5.11
CA MET A 1 29.80 -4.04 -6.20
C MET A 1 28.47 -4.68 -5.82
N ILE A 2 27.34 -4.01 -6.05
CA ILE A 2 26.03 -4.61 -5.81
C ILE A 2 25.83 -5.66 -6.91
N ASP A 3 25.60 -6.91 -6.51
CA ASP A 3 25.37 -8.04 -7.41
C ASP A 3 23.98 -7.96 -8.05
N SER A 4 23.87 -8.50 -9.27
CA SER A 4 22.64 -8.43 -10.06
C SER A 4 21.45 -9.14 -9.40
N PHE A 5 21.71 -10.14 -8.56
CA PHE A 5 20.70 -10.79 -7.74
C PHE A 5 20.12 -9.84 -6.70
N SER A 6 20.95 -9.16 -5.90
CA SER A 6 20.49 -8.16 -4.91
C SER A 6 19.68 -7.03 -5.56
N ILE A 7 20.09 -6.57 -6.75
CA ILE A 7 19.35 -5.55 -7.51
C ILE A 7 17.96 -6.07 -7.90
N ALA A 8 17.87 -7.27 -8.47
CA ALA A 8 16.60 -7.87 -8.88
C ALA A 8 15.68 -8.13 -7.68
N LEU A 9 16.24 -8.61 -6.56
CA LEU A 9 15.50 -8.88 -5.33
C LEU A 9 14.93 -7.60 -4.71
N ALA A 10 15.69 -6.50 -4.72
CA ALA A 10 15.26 -5.22 -4.16
C ALA A 10 14.26 -4.49 -5.07
N LEU A 11 14.58 -4.34 -6.35
CA LEU A 11 13.83 -3.51 -7.28
C LEU A 11 12.61 -4.21 -7.89
N GLY A 12 12.63 -5.55 -8.00
CA GLY A 12 11.53 -6.31 -8.59
C GLY A 12 10.19 -6.09 -7.89
N PRO A 13 10.07 -6.37 -6.57
CA PRO A 13 8.84 -6.15 -5.83
C PRO A 13 8.40 -4.68 -5.82
N LEU A 14 9.36 -3.75 -5.74
CA LEU A 14 9.08 -2.32 -5.78
C LEU A 14 8.44 -1.91 -7.11
N ALA A 15 8.98 -2.39 -8.23
CA ALA A 15 8.45 -2.07 -9.54
C ALA A 15 7.03 -2.61 -9.73
N ILE A 16 6.74 -3.82 -9.22
CA ILE A 16 5.38 -4.38 -9.22
C ILE A 16 4.44 -3.49 -8.39
N TYR A 17 4.85 -3.04 -7.21
CA TYR A 17 4.07 -2.13 -6.38
C TYR A 17 3.77 -0.81 -7.11
N LEU A 18 4.78 -0.18 -7.71
CA LEU A 18 4.61 1.04 -8.49
C LEU A 18 3.69 0.84 -9.69
N MET A 19 3.76 -0.32 -10.34
CA MET A 19 2.87 -0.67 -11.45
C MET A 19 1.42 -0.78 -10.99
N VAL A 20 1.16 -1.42 -9.84
CA VAL A 20 -0.19 -1.54 -9.27
C VAL A 20 -0.75 -0.17 -8.88
N ILE A 21 0.02 0.65 -8.17
CA ILE A 21 -0.43 2.00 -7.78
C ILE A 21 -0.65 2.89 -9.00
N GLY A 22 0.27 2.85 -9.98
CA GLY A 22 0.12 3.58 -11.23
C GLY A 22 -1.12 3.16 -12.03
N TYR A 23 -1.43 1.86 -12.03
CA TYR A 23 -2.66 1.33 -12.63
C TYR A 23 -3.91 1.81 -11.89
N LEU A 24 -3.93 1.73 -10.55
CA LEU A 24 -5.06 2.20 -9.74
C LEU A 24 -5.32 3.70 -9.90
N GLN A 25 -4.27 4.51 -10.05
CA GLN A 25 -4.38 5.94 -10.34
C GLN A 25 -4.92 6.23 -11.75
N SER A 26 -4.54 5.41 -12.74
CA SER A 26 -4.94 5.59 -14.14
C SER A 26 -6.27 4.92 -14.48
N ALA A 27 -6.83 4.13 -13.56
CA ALA A 27 -8.06 3.38 -13.77
C ALA A 27 -9.23 4.34 -14.03
N SER A 28 -10.11 3.99 -14.96
CA SER A 28 -11.27 4.84 -15.33
C SER A 28 -12.26 5.09 -14.20
N ARG A 29 -12.20 4.31 -13.12
CA ARG A 29 -13.11 4.40 -11.97
C ARG A 29 -12.31 4.53 -10.67
N PRO A 30 -12.71 5.43 -9.77
CA PRO A 30 -12.05 5.57 -8.48
C PRO A 30 -12.11 4.26 -7.67
N THR A 31 -11.00 3.90 -7.05
CA THR A 31 -10.90 2.68 -6.24
C THR A 31 -10.68 3.03 -4.78
N VAL A 32 -11.60 2.55 -3.93
CA VAL A 32 -11.52 2.72 -2.48
C VAL A 32 -10.75 1.56 -1.86
N THR A 33 -9.63 1.87 -1.23
CA THR A 33 -8.73 0.92 -0.55
C THR A 33 -8.64 1.25 0.93
N THR A 34 -8.42 0.25 1.78
CA THR A 34 -8.17 0.48 3.21
C THR A 34 -6.69 0.77 3.45
N GLY A 35 -6.39 1.56 4.48
CA GLY A 35 -5.01 1.84 4.88
C GLY A 35 -4.19 0.59 5.16
N ALA A 36 -4.82 -0.46 5.70
CA ALA A 36 -4.16 -1.75 5.92
C ALA A 36 -3.78 -2.43 4.61
N GLN A 37 -4.68 -2.47 3.63
CA GLN A 37 -4.39 -3.03 2.30
C GLN A 37 -3.26 -2.27 1.60
N ASP A 38 -3.27 -0.95 1.72
CA ASP A 38 -2.21 -0.09 1.18
C ASP A 38 -0.85 -0.34 1.84
N THR A 39 -0.83 -0.44 3.18
CA THR A 39 0.39 -0.79 3.94
C THR A 39 0.90 -2.18 3.59
N ILE A 40 0.03 -3.17 3.40
CA ILE A 40 0.44 -4.52 2.97
C ILE A 40 1.08 -4.47 1.58
N ALA A 41 0.45 -3.76 0.64
CA ALA A 41 0.99 -3.60 -0.71
C ALA A 41 2.38 -2.93 -0.69
N LEU A 42 2.52 -1.87 0.12
CA LEU A 42 3.80 -1.19 0.32
C LEU A 42 4.84 -2.11 0.98
N ALA A 43 4.46 -2.88 1.99
CA ALA A 43 5.34 -3.82 2.67
C ALA A 43 5.84 -4.92 1.72
N ILE A 44 5.01 -5.39 0.79
CA ILE A 44 5.44 -6.30 -0.27
C ILE A 44 6.43 -5.60 -1.21
N GLY A 45 6.14 -4.37 -1.64
CA GLY A 45 7.01 -3.60 -2.53
C GLY A 45 8.39 -3.29 -1.94
N VAL A 46 8.44 -2.92 -0.66
CA VAL A 46 9.69 -2.62 0.07
C VAL A 46 10.33 -3.89 0.64
N GLY A 47 9.59 -4.99 0.73
CA GLY A 47 10.08 -6.27 1.26
C GLY A 47 11.33 -6.78 0.54
N GLY A 48 11.47 -6.49 -0.75
CA GLY A 48 12.69 -6.77 -1.52
C GLY A 48 13.94 -6.12 -0.93
N PHE A 49 13.85 -4.87 -0.47
CA PHE A 49 14.97 -4.17 0.18
C PHE A 49 15.29 -4.76 1.54
N VAL A 50 14.27 -5.19 2.29
CA VAL A 50 14.45 -5.88 3.57
C VAL A 50 15.22 -7.18 3.37
N LEU A 51 14.82 -7.96 2.35
CA LEU A 51 15.44 -9.23 1.99
C LEU A 51 16.88 -9.07 1.48
N ALA A 52 17.14 -8.03 0.69
CA ALA A 52 18.46 -7.77 0.11
C ALA A 52 19.46 -7.12 1.09
N GLY A 53 19.00 -6.40 2.12
CA GLY A 53 19.87 -5.64 3.02
C GLY A 53 19.78 -6.08 4.49
N PRO A 54 18.85 -5.51 5.30
CA PRO A 54 18.78 -5.75 6.74
C PRO A 54 18.70 -7.23 7.11
N LEU A 55 17.96 -8.04 6.36
CA LEU A 55 17.78 -9.44 6.70
C LEU A 55 19.09 -10.23 6.62
N VAL A 56 19.96 -9.90 5.65
CA VAL A 56 21.30 -10.49 5.55
C VAL A 56 22.19 -10.02 6.70
N LEU A 57 22.09 -8.75 7.11
CA LEU A 57 22.87 -8.16 8.21
C LEU A 57 22.47 -8.73 9.58
N PHE A 58 21.18 -8.95 9.80
CA PHE A 58 20.65 -9.52 11.05
C PHE A 58 20.58 -11.06 11.03
N PHE A 59 21.16 -11.71 10.02
CA PHE A 59 21.08 -13.16 9.89
C PHE A 59 21.87 -13.86 11.02
N PRO A 60 21.20 -14.63 11.90
CA PRO A 60 21.85 -15.22 13.06
C PRO A 60 22.66 -16.46 12.65
N THR A 61 23.95 -16.26 12.36
CA THR A 61 24.86 -17.31 11.88
C THR A 61 24.97 -18.49 12.84
N MET A 62 25.04 -18.24 14.15
CA MET A 62 25.04 -19.32 15.16
C MET A 62 23.73 -20.13 15.15
N ALA A 63 22.58 -19.45 15.07
CA ALA A 63 21.29 -20.14 15.04
C ALA A 63 21.14 -20.97 13.77
N TYR A 64 21.66 -20.51 12.63
CA TYR A 64 21.68 -21.30 11.40
C TYR A 64 22.54 -22.56 11.51
N GLY A 65 23.67 -22.50 12.20
CA GLY A 65 24.49 -23.69 12.48
C GLY A 65 23.75 -24.76 13.30
N MET A 66 22.75 -24.37 14.10
CA MET A 66 21.99 -25.28 14.97
C MET A 66 20.64 -25.71 14.39
N LEU A 67 19.90 -24.79 13.77
CA LEU A 67 18.53 -25.00 13.28
C LEU A 67 18.46 -25.14 11.75
N GLY A 68 19.55 -24.88 11.03
CA GLY A 68 19.62 -24.94 9.57
C GLY A 68 18.57 -24.04 8.90
N TRP A 69 17.88 -24.60 7.91
CA TRP A 69 16.88 -23.89 7.10
C TRP A 69 15.71 -23.31 7.91
N ILE A 70 15.37 -23.87 9.07
CA ILE A 70 14.22 -23.43 9.90
C ILE A 70 14.37 -21.95 10.32
N VAL A 71 15.59 -21.44 10.41
CA VAL A 71 15.86 -20.01 10.70
C VAL A 71 15.15 -19.09 9.71
N TRP A 72 15.06 -19.46 8.43
CA TRP A 72 14.34 -18.67 7.43
C TRP A 72 12.84 -18.57 7.74
N MET A 73 12.22 -19.66 8.21
CA MET A 73 10.82 -19.65 8.62
C MET A 73 10.61 -18.77 9.86
N MET A 74 11.50 -18.86 10.85
CA MET A 74 11.43 -18.02 12.06
C MET A 74 11.58 -16.53 11.74
N LEU A 75 12.51 -16.20 10.83
CA LEU A 75 12.77 -14.83 10.41
C LEU A 75 11.58 -14.28 9.61
N GLY A 76 11.05 -15.07 8.67
CA GLY A 76 9.82 -14.75 7.95
C GLY A 76 8.63 -14.53 8.90
N ALA A 77 8.47 -15.37 9.93
CA ALA A 77 7.45 -15.21 10.95
C ALA A 77 7.66 -13.92 11.77
N PHE A 78 8.90 -13.62 12.19
CA PHE A 78 9.22 -12.39 12.92
C PHE A 78 8.85 -11.13 12.12
N PHE A 79 9.23 -11.08 10.83
CA PHE A 79 8.87 -9.96 9.95
C PHE A 79 7.36 -9.87 9.73
N LEU A 80 6.68 -11.01 9.52
CA LEU A 80 5.23 -11.04 9.39
C LEU A 80 4.53 -10.53 10.66
N LEU A 81 4.93 -10.98 11.84
CA LEU A 81 4.37 -10.53 13.11
C LEU A 81 4.64 -9.04 13.34
N SER A 82 5.83 -8.56 13.00
CA SER A 82 6.17 -7.13 13.08
C SER A 82 5.29 -6.30 12.16
N LEU A 83 5.08 -6.76 10.93
CA LEU A 83 4.18 -6.11 9.98
C LEU A 83 2.73 -6.10 10.49
N LEU A 84 2.26 -7.23 11.02
CA LEU A 84 0.92 -7.32 11.62
C LEU A 84 0.77 -6.37 12.81
N LEU A 85 1.78 -6.26 13.66
CA LEU A 85 1.79 -5.31 14.78
C LEU A 85 1.68 -3.86 14.29
N VAL A 86 2.44 -3.50 13.26
CA VAL A 86 2.32 -2.17 12.63
C VAL A 86 0.89 -1.97 12.10
N ILE A 87 0.34 -2.92 11.35
CA ILE A 87 -1.03 -2.82 10.81
C ILE A 87 -2.08 -2.69 11.92
N LEU A 88 -1.94 -3.44 13.02
CA LEU A 88 -2.87 -3.40 14.15
C LEU A 88 -2.78 -2.09 14.94
N THR A 89 -1.61 -1.44 14.98
CA THR A 89 -1.39 -0.17 15.68
C THR A 89 -1.70 1.05 14.81
N MET A 90 -1.79 0.87 13.49
CA MET A 90 -2.20 1.92 12.57
C MET A 90 -3.66 2.30 12.76
N ARG A 91 -3.94 3.59 12.66
CA ARG A 91 -5.32 4.10 12.67
C ARG A 91 -6.06 3.63 11.41
N PRO A 92 -7.36 3.29 11.54
CA PRO A 92 -8.18 3.02 10.37
C PRO A 92 -8.16 4.25 9.47
N ARG A 93 -7.79 4.07 8.22
CA ARG A 93 -7.82 5.12 7.19
C ARG A 93 -8.36 4.51 5.91
N MET A 94 -8.98 5.32 5.08
CA MET A 94 -9.41 4.94 3.74
C MET A 94 -8.64 5.79 2.75
N VAL A 95 -8.08 5.15 1.73
CA VAL A 95 -7.35 5.81 0.65
C VAL A 95 -8.15 5.64 -0.63
N ILE A 96 -8.36 6.73 -1.35
CA ILE A 96 -9.14 6.74 -2.59
C ILE A 96 -8.20 7.06 -3.74
N TYR A 97 -8.05 6.10 -4.66
CA TYR A 97 -7.22 6.24 -5.85
C TYR A 97 -8.07 6.63 -7.06
N GLY A 98 -7.51 7.43 -7.98
CA GLY A 98 -8.18 7.81 -9.22
C GLY A 98 -9.32 8.81 -9.04
N ALA A 99 -9.26 9.67 -8.03
CA ALA A 99 -10.16 10.81 -7.84
C ALA A 99 -9.39 11.94 -7.14
N THR A 100 -9.79 13.18 -7.41
CA THR A 100 -9.25 14.34 -6.67
C THR A 100 -10.04 14.56 -5.38
N ALA A 101 -9.49 15.36 -4.46
CA ALA A 101 -10.20 15.70 -3.23
C ALA A 101 -11.58 16.31 -3.53
N ASP A 102 -11.69 17.14 -4.56
CA ASP A 102 -12.93 17.82 -4.92
C ASP A 102 -13.98 16.86 -5.52
N ASP A 103 -13.54 15.90 -6.34
CA ASP A 103 -14.43 14.86 -6.89
C ASP A 103 -15.01 13.94 -5.80
N VAL A 104 -14.29 13.77 -4.69
CA VAL A 104 -14.68 12.88 -3.59
C VAL A 104 -15.64 13.52 -2.60
N ARG A 105 -15.65 14.86 -2.46
CA ARG A 105 -16.47 15.56 -1.44
C ARG A 105 -17.96 15.22 -1.55
N GLU A 106 -18.54 15.36 -2.74
CA GLU A 106 -19.97 15.10 -2.94
C GLU A 106 -20.35 13.63 -2.77
N PRO A 107 -19.69 12.65 -3.42
CA PRO A 107 -19.97 11.23 -3.22
C PRO A 107 -19.79 10.80 -1.76
N LEU A 108 -18.79 11.35 -1.06
CA LEU A 108 -18.55 11.05 0.34
C LEU A 108 -19.67 11.62 1.23
N LEU A 109 -20.19 12.82 0.92
CA LEU A 109 -21.35 13.38 1.63
C LEU A 109 -22.61 12.55 1.39
N ARG A 110 -22.87 12.11 0.15
CA ARG A 110 -24.01 11.21 -0.15
C ARG A 110 -23.88 9.88 0.60
N ALA A 111 -22.68 9.31 0.63
CA ALA A 111 -22.40 8.11 1.41
C ALA A 111 -22.64 8.34 2.91
N ALA A 112 -22.23 9.49 3.45
CA ALA A 112 -22.50 9.85 4.83
C ALA A 112 -24.00 10.02 5.11
N GLN A 113 -24.73 10.70 4.23
CA GLN A 113 -26.18 10.91 4.33
C GLN A 113 -26.99 9.62 4.24
N SER A 114 -26.49 8.61 3.51
CA SER A 114 -27.10 7.28 3.46
C SER A 114 -27.05 6.53 4.79
N ILE A 115 -26.10 6.89 5.67
CA ILE A 115 -25.91 6.29 6.99
C ILE A 115 -26.55 7.16 8.09
N ASP A 116 -26.39 8.47 7.98
CA ASP A 116 -26.96 9.48 8.88
C ASP A 116 -27.55 10.62 8.03
N PRO A 117 -28.89 10.71 7.88
CA PRO A 117 -29.53 11.76 7.10
C PRO A 117 -29.17 13.18 7.54
N GLY A 118 -28.73 13.35 8.79
CA GLY A 118 -28.28 14.63 9.34
C GLY A 118 -26.83 14.98 9.03
N ALA A 119 -26.09 14.13 8.32
CA ALA A 119 -24.67 14.34 8.04
C ALA A 119 -24.41 15.62 7.24
N ARG A 120 -23.43 16.41 7.68
CA ARG A 120 -23.06 17.70 7.07
C ARG A 120 -21.57 17.76 6.78
N LEU A 121 -21.21 18.35 5.64
CA LEU A 121 -19.83 18.66 5.29
C LEU A 121 -19.50 20.08 5.77
N GLU A 122 -18.54 20.20 6.67
CA GLU A 122 -18.00 21.46 7.18
C GLU A 122 -16.52 21.56 6.76
N GLY A 123 -16.26 22.28 5.66
CA GLY A 123 -14.93 22.41 5.08
C GLY A 123 -14.37 21.07 4.57
N GLN A 124 -13.45 20.47 5.35
CA GLN A 124 -12.84 19.17 5.08
C GLN A 124 -13.28 18.09 6.09
N GLN A 125 -14.29 18.34 6.90
CA GLN A 125 -14.81 17.38 7.88
C GLN A 125 -16.27 17.07 7.61
N ILE A 126 -16.66 15.80 7.78
CA ILE A 126 -18.04 15.36 7.73
C ILE A 126 -18.48 15.06 9.15
N TRP A 127 -19.46 15.81 9.64
CA TRP A 127 -20.07 15.64 10.95
C TRP A 127 -21.26 14.67 10.86
N PHE A 128 -21.30 13.70 11.77
CA PHE A 128 -22.38 12.72 11.93
C PHE A 128 -23.14 13.00 13.23
N PRO A 129 -24.25 13.75 13.20
CA PRO A 129 -24.98 14.14 14.41
C PRO A 129 -25.56 12.96 15.20
N ALA A 130 -25.99 11.88 14.55
CA ALA A 130 -26.59 10.73 15.24
C ALA A 130 -25.55 9.95 16.08
N VAL A 131 -24.28 9.98 15.67
CA VAL A 131 -23.17 9.29 16.34
C VAL A 131 -22.31 10.26 17.17
N GLY A 132 -22.45 11.57 16.94
CA GLY A 132 -21.64 12.61 17.61
C GLY A 132 -20.16 12.56 17.22
N THR A 133 -19.85 12.13 16.00
CA THR A 133 -18.46 11.96 15.52
C THR A 133 -18.22 12.70 14.21
N ALA A 134 -16.97 13.06 13.94
CA ALA A 134 -16.56 13.73 12.70
C ALA A 134 -15.51 12.90 11.98
N VAL A 135 -15.58 12.79 10.67
CA VAL A 135 -14.52 12.19 9.86
C VAL A 135 -13.87 13.27 9.01
N ARG A 136 -12.53 13.29 8.93
CA ARG A 136 -11.79 14.28 8.16
C ARG A 136 -11.39 13.72 6.79
N LEU A 137 -11.61 14.51 5.75
CA LEU A 137 -10.98 14.36 4.45
C LEU A 137 -9.60 15.04 4.53
N GLU A 138 -8.55 14.26 4.46
CA GLU A 138 -7.17 14.71 4.37
C GLU A 138 -6.67 14.49 2.95
N VAL A 139 -5.90 15.44 2.44
CA VAL A 139 -5.31 15.33 1.10
C VAL A 139 -3.81 15.10 1.27
N PHE A 140 -3.32 13.98 0.74
CA PHE A 140 -1.89 13.67 0.76
C PHE A 140 -1.25 14.15 -0.56
N SER A 141 -0.51 15.26 -0.50
CA SER A 141 0.25 15.82 -1.63
C SER A 141 1.68 15.24 -1.62
N PRO A 142 2.19 14.68 -2.74
CA PRO A 142 2.26 15.33 -4.08
C PRO A 142 1.20 14.92 -5.12
N GLN A 143 0.43 13.86 -4.88
CA GLN A 143 -0.48 13.29 -5.90
C GLN A 143 -1.94 13.68 -5.72
N ASP A 144 -2.22 14.50 -4.70
CA ASP A 144 -3.56 15.01 -4.38
C ASP A 144 -4.55 13.83 -4.20
N THR A 145 -4.06 12.82 -3.47
CA THR A 145 -4.80 11.58 -3.19
C THR A 145 -5.65 11.79 -1.93
N PRO A 146 -6.99 11.75 -2.04
CA PRO A 146 -7.87 11.91 -0.89
C PRO A 146 -7.80 10.72 0.04
N GLN A 147 -7.65 11.01 1.32
CA GLN A 147 -7.68 10.07 2.42
C GLN A 147 -8.77 10.47 3.41
N VAL A 148 -9.54 9.50 3.88
CA VAL A 148 -10.57 9.71 4.89
C VAL A 148 -10.06 9.12 6.19
N VAL A 149 -9.91 9.97 7.19
CA VAL A 149 -9.30 9.63 8.48
C VAL A 149 -10.30 9.94 9.61
N PRO A 150 -10.59 8.95 10.48
CA PRO A 150 -11.42 9.15 11.66
C PRO A 150 -10.72 10.07 12.68
N PRO A 151 -11.46 10.70 13.59
CA PRO A 151 -10.89 11.54 14.62
C PRO A 151 -10.07 10.67 15.59
N LEU A 152 -9.27 11.29 16.47
CA LEU A 152 -8.49 10.57 17.49
C LEU A 152 -9.32 9.65 18.39
N GLN A 153 -10.63 9.91 18.47
CA GLN A 153 -11.58 9.19 19.30
C GLN A 153 -11.95 7.84 18.66
N THR A 154 -12.27 6.86 19.51
CA THR A 154 -12.61 5.50 19.10
C THR A 154 -13.94 5.47 18.35
N ILE A 155 -13.87 5.53 17.01
CA ILE A 155 -15.03 5.24 16.16
C ILE A 155 -15.33 3.74 16.20
N SER A 156 -16.61 3.40 16.23
CA SER A 156 -17.06 2.00 16.15
C SER A 156 -16.55 1.34 14.86
N PRO A 157 -15.89 0.16 14.92
CA PRO A 157 -15.44 -0.57 13.75
C PRO A 157 -16.58 -0.96 12.79
N VAL A 158 -17.79 -1.15 13.31
CA VAL A 158 -18.98 -1.45 12.51
C VAL A 158 -19.39 -0.24 11.68
N PHE A 159 -19.42 0.94 12.31
CA PHE A 159 -19.72 2.19 11.62
C PHE A 159 -18.70 2.49 10.53
N TRP A 160 -17.41 2.33 10.84
CA TRP A 160 -16.33 2.54 9.87
C TRP A 160 -16.48 1.63 8.64
N ARG A 161 -16.74 0.33 8.84
CA ARG A 161 -16.96 -0.61 7.72
C ARG A 161 -18.16 -0.24 6.86
N ARG A 162 -19.26 0.24 7.47
CA ARG A 162 -20.44 0.71 6.73
C ARG A 162 -20.14 1.95 5.91
N LEU A 163 -19.41 2.92 6.48
CA LEU A 163 -18.95 4.10 5.76
C LEU A 163 -18.10 3.71 4.56
N VAL A 164 -17.12 2.82 4.74
CA VAL A 164 -16.28 2.31 3.65
C VAL A 164 -17.11 1.67 2.52
N GLN A 165 -18.10 0.87 2.87
CA GLN A 165 -18.98 0.23 1.88
C GLN A 165 -19.86 1.24 1.15
N ALA A 166 -20.43 2.22 1.86
CA ALA A 166 -21.25 3.28 1.27
C ALA A 166 -20.43 4.15 0.32
N THR A 167 -19.24 4.59 0.75
CA THR A 167 -18.31 5.37 -0.07
C THR A 167 -17.91 4.62 -1.34
N ARG A 168 -17.62 3.31 -1.24
CA ARG A 168 -17.30 2.49 -2.43
C ARG A 168 -18.45 2.40 -3.43
N ARG A 169 -19.71 2.39 -2.96
CA ARG A 169 -20.88 2.35 -3.85
C ARG A 169 -21.07 3.68 -4.57
N GLU A 170 -20.98 4.80 -3.86
CA GLU A 170 -21.17 6.13 -4.44
C GLU A 170 -20.04 6.48 -5.43
N LEU A 171 -18.77 6.23 -5.07
CA LEU A 171 -17.64 6.51 -5.96
C LEU A 171 -17.59 5.64 -7.21
N GLY A 172 -18.23 4.47 -7.21
CA GLY A 172 -18.29 3.59 -8.38
C GLY A 172 -19.00 4.21 -9.59
N HIS A 173 -19.76 5.29 -9.38
CA HIS A 173 -20.53 6.02 -10.40
C HIS A 173 -19.81 7.28 -10.91
N VAL A 174 -18.68 7.66 -10.29
CA VAL A 174 -17.90 8.84 -10.69
C VAL A 174 -16.84 8.43 -11.70
N GLU A 175 -16.72 9.18 -12.79
CA GLU A 175 -15.63 8.99 -13.75
C GLU A 175 -14.34 9.66 -13.25
N ASN A 176 -13.20 9.00 -13.48
CA ASN A 176 -11.91 9.51 -13.03
C ASN A 176 -11.49 10.75 -13.86
N ALA A 177 -11.51 11.93 -13.24
CA ALA A 177 -11.05 13.18 -13.83
C ALA A 177 -9.52 13.22 -14.11
N SER A 178 -8.76 12.28 -13.55
CA SER A 178 -7.31 12.34 -13.43
C SER A 178 -6.57 11.09 -13.96
N ARG A 179 -7.06 10.53 -15.07
CA ARG A 179 -6.50 9.34 -15.73
C ARG A 179 -4.97 9.38 -15.99
N PHE A 180 -4.37 10.56 -16.12
CA PHE A 180 -2.94 10.70 -16.47
C PHE A 180 -1.97 10.72 -15.28
N ARG A 181 -2.44 10.92 -14.04
CA ARG A 181 -1.54 11.06 -12.89
C ARG A 181 -0.76 9.77 -12.57
N GLY A 182 -1.32 8.60 -12.88
CA GLY A 182 -0.65 7.31 -12.70
C GLY A 182 0.37 6.94 -13.77
N VAL A 183 0.39 7.64 -14.91
CA VAL A 183 1.26 7.30 -16.05
C VAL A 183 2.74 7.44 -15.69
N GLY A 184 3.11 8.46 -14.91
CA GLY A 184 4.50 8.62 -14.45
C GLY A 184 4.99 7.44 -13.62
N LEU A 185 4.14 6.92 -12.73
CA LEU A 185 4.46 5.73 -11.92
C LEU A 185 4.55 4.47 -12.79
N LEU A 186 3.66 4.32 -13.78
CA LEU A 186 3.69 3.21 -14.73
C LEU A 186 4.97 3.22 -15.57
N LEU A 187 5.36 4.38 -16.09
CA LEU A 187 6.60 4.53 -16.86
C LEU A 187 7.82 4.21 -15.99
N LEU A 188 7.87 4.73 -14.76
CA LEU A 188 8.95 4.43 -13.83
C LEU A 188 9.01 2.92 -13.52
N ALA A 189 7.88 2.29 -13.25
CA ALA A 189 7.81 0.85 -13.02
C ALA A 189 8.33 0.05 -14.21
N LEU A 190 7.96 0.45 -15.44
CA LEU A 190 8.40 -0.20 -16.67
C LEU A 190 9.90 -0.03 -16.91
N VAL A 191 10.46 1.14 -16.61
CA VAL A 191 11.92 1.38 -16.66
C VAL A 191 12.65 0.49 -15.67
N ILE A 192 12.16 0.37 -14.43
CA ILE A 192 12.77 -0.49 -13.41
C ILE A 192 12.66 -1.97 -13.82
N LEU A 193 11.50 -2.43 -14.27
CA LEU A 193 11.32 -3.82 -14.74
C LEU A 193 12.19 -4.13 -15.95
N GLY A 194 12.30 -3.20 -16.91
CA GLY A 194 13.19 -3.33 -18.06
C GLY A 194 14.65 -3.44 -17.63
N PHE A 195 15.09 -2.60 -16.68
CA PHE A 195 16.44 -2.66 -16.12
C PHE A 195 16.71 -3.99 -15.41
N VAL A 196 15.79 -4.45 -14.54
CA VAL A 196 15.91 -5.75 -13.86
C VAL A 196 15.92 -6.91 -14.86
N GLY A 197 15.05 -6.87 -15.88
CA GLY A 197 14.99 -7.86 -16.94
C GLY A 197 16.29 -7.94 -17.77
N LEU A 198 16.90 -6.78 -18.07
CA LEU A 198 18.20 -6.73 -18.74
C LEU A 198 19.32 -7.32 -17.89
N GLN A 199 19.35 -7.04 -16.57
CA GLN A 199 20.32 -7.66 -15.66
C GLN A 199 20.17 -9.19 -15.64
N ILE A 200 18.94 -9.69 -15.58
CA ILE A 200 18.66 -11.13 -15.63
C ILE A 200 19.13 -11.76 -16.94
N ALA A 201 18.89 -11.09 -18.08
CA ALA A 201 19.26 -11.59 -19.39
C ALA A 201 20.77 -11.55 -19.65
N MET A 202 21.47 -10.51 -19.17
CA MET A 202 22.90 -10.34 -19.38
C MET A 202 23.75 -11.20 -18.43
N GLN A 203 23.26 -11.50 -17.22
CA GLN A 203 24.03 -12.20 -16.19
C GLN A 203 23.22 -13.31 -15.49
N PRO A 204 22.70 -14.30 -16.25
CA PRO A 204 21.85 -15.35 -15.67
C PRO A 204 22.60 -16.23 -14.65
N GLN A 205 23.90 -16.43 -14.86
CA GLN A 205 24.75 -17.21 -13.96
C GLN A 205 24.91 -16.53 -12.59
N GLU A 206 25.08 -15.20 -12.56
CA GLU A 206 25.19 -14.43 -11.31
C GLU A 206 23.91 -14.47 -10.48
N ILE A 207 22.75 -14.53 -11.15
CA ILE A 207 21.47 -14.64 -10.44
C ILE A 207 21.30 -16.01 -9.79
N VAL A 208 21.66 -17.08 -10.50
CA VAL A 208 21.58 -18.44 -9.95
C VAL A 208 22.59 -18.61 -8.81
N SER A 209 23.82 -18.10 -8.96
CA SER A 209 24.83 -18.17 -7.90
C SER A 209 24.44 -17.32 -6.70
N GLY A 210 23.98 -16.09 -6.91
CA GLY A 210 23.54 -15.19 -5.84
C GLY A 210 22.35 -15.75 -5.07
N PHE A 211 21.40 -16.39 -5.76
CA PHE A 211 20.27 -17.07 -5.10
C PHE A 211 20.73 -18.25 -4.22
N ARG A 212 21.66 -19.07 -4.71
CA ARG A 212 22.23 -20.20 -3.94
C ARG A 212 22.99 -19.71 -2.72
N GLU A 213 23.87 -18.74 -2.90
CA GLU A 213 24.64 -18.12 -1.83
C GLU A 213 23.72 -17.49 -0.77
N TRP A 214 22.68 -16.79 -1.20
CA TRP A 214 21.67 -16.21 -0.32
C TRP A 214 20.92 -17.27 0.49
N LEU A 215 20.50 -18.38 -0.14
CA LEU A 215 19.89 -19.51 0.54
C LEU A 215 20.88 -20.36 1.35
N ARG A 216 22.18 -20.10 1.23
CA ARG A 216 23.26 -20.91 1.80
C ARG A 216 23.17 -22.38 1.38
N LEU A 217 22.82 -22.60 0.10
CA LEU A 217 22.81 -23.88 -0.62
C LEU A 217 24.04 -24.01 -1.52
#